data_AF-A0A814ZQ42-F1
#
_entry.id   AF-A0A814ZQ42-F1
#
_cell.length_a   1.000
_cell.length_b   1.000
_cell.length_c   1.000
_cell.angle_alpha   90.00
_cell.angle_beta   90.00
_cell.angle_gamma   90.00
#
_symmetry.space_group_name_H-M   'P 1'
#
loop_
_entity.id
_entity.type
_entity.pdbx_description
1 polymer ?
#
loop_
_entity_poly.entity_id
_entity_poly.type
_entity_poly.pdbx_seq_one_letter_code
_entity_poly.pdbx_strand_id
1 'polypeptide(L)'
;MTSQTQCTAGEQGVFNCTGCESVLCKKRLRDNVTIGVHELVLNDRCPIFHDANCEKVFISVEFLNYTEELETPCSLQKCDPNVKYSFNFQKDCPINDKEQRQHLADLMGPDSSGDIKFVVIGEPPENKHDLSCVDIGYACVNAKKLLCNETDIVKKNID
;
A
#
# COMPACT_ATOMS: atom_id res chain seq x y z
N MET A 1 -52.43 -14.32 2.81
CA MET A 1 -52.10 -13.13 1.98
C MET A 1 -50.81 -12.58 2.55
N THR A 2 -49.67 -13.01 2.02
CA THR A 2 -48.37 -12.61 2.55
C THR A 2 -47.63 -11.95 1.40
N SER A 3 -47.64 -10.61 1.42
CA SER A 3 -47.07 -9.78 0.36
C SER A 3 -45.55 -9.98 0.32
N GLN A 4 -45.04 -10.45 -0.81
CA GLN A 4 -43.62 -10.44 -1.11
C GLN A 4 -43.24 -9.01 -1.54
N THR A 5 -42.32 -8.39 -0.82
CA THR A 5 -41.73 -7.11 -1.23
C THR A 5 -40.51 -7.40 -2.08
N GLN A 6 -40.62 -7.20 -3.38
CA GLN A 6 -39.51 -7.25 -4.33
C GLN A 6 -38.72 -5.93 -4.27
N CYS A 7 -37.40 -6.03 -4.12
CA CYS A 7 -36.49 -4.90 -4.29
C CYS A 7 -35.93 -4.96 -5.72
N THR A 8 -36.27 -3.99 -6.55
CA THR A 8 -35.64 -3.81 -7.87
C THR A 8 -34.48 -2.82 -7.75
N ALA A 9 -33.34 -3.20 -8.33
CA ALA A 9 -32.18 -2.32 -8.44
C ALA A 9 -32.44 -1.30 -9.56
N GLY A 10 -32.72 -0.06 -9.18
CA GLY A 10 -32.61 1.10 -10.07
C GLY A 10 -31.23 1.72 -9.94
N GLU A 11 -30.61 2.05 -11.07
CA GLU A 11 -29.35 2.81 -11.14
C GLU A 11 -29.45 4.09 -10.30
N GLN A 12 -28.37 4.37 -9.55
CA GLN A 12 -28.21 5.45 -8.57
C GLN A 12 -28.97 5.22 -7.24
N GLY A 13 -28.38 4.37 -6.40
CA GLY A 13 -28.94 3.93 -5.13
C GLY A 13 -28.95 5.01 -4.04
N VAL A 14 -30.09 5.71 -3.91
CA VAL A 14 -30.53 6.29 -2.63
C VAL A 14 -31.67 5.42 -2.11
N PHE A 15 -31.38 4.59 -1.10
CA PHE A 15 -32.39 3.81 -0.40
C PHE A 15 -33.04 4.68 0.69
N ASN A 16 -34.24 5.19 0.42
CA ASN A 16 -35.10 5.78 1.45
C ASN A 16 -36.05 4.72 1.99
N CYS A 17 -35.71 4.11 3.14
CA CYS A 17 -36.65 3.32 3.91
C CYS A 17 -37.44 4.23 4.86
N THR A 18 -38.61 4.69 4.43
CA THR A 18 -39.63 5.24 5.34
C THR A 18 -40.30 4.08 6.09
N GLY A 19 -39.86 3.80 7.32
CA GLY A 19 -40.58 2.86 8.20
C GLY A 19 -39.77 2.02 9.18
N CYS A 20 -38.47 2.24 9.36
CA CYS A 20 -37.71 1.60 10.46
C CYS A 20 -37.29 2.64 11.49
N GLU A 21 -37.86 2.57 12.69
CA GLU A 21 -37.29 3.20 13.88
C GLU A 21 -35.84 2.72 14.05
N SER A 22 -34.91 3.64 13.79
CA SER A 22 -33.51 3.65 14.21
C SER A 22 -32.90 2.29 14.60
N VAL A 23 -32.72 1.40 13.62
CA VAL A 23 -31.48 0.61 13.64
C VAL A 23 -30.42 1.62 13.29
N LEU A 24 -29.71 2.12 14.31
CA LEU A 24 -28.42 2.73 14.12
C LEU A 24 -27.60 1.64 13.42
N CYS A 25 -27.63 1.62 12.08
CA CYS A 25 -26.68 0.89 11.29
C CYS A 25 -25.38 1.63 11.59
N LYS A 26 -24.74 1.24 12.69
CA LYS A 26 -23.30 1.41 12.85
C LYS A 26 -22.76 0.67 11.64
N LYS A 27 -22.65 1.36 10.50
CA LYS A 27 -21.64 1.01 9.52
C LYS A 27 -20.39 0.89 10.38
N ARG A 28 -19.90 -0.33 10.61
CA ARG A 28 -18.54 -0.51 11.13
C ARG A 28 -17.73 0.34 10.16
N LEU A 29 -17.25 1.50 10.63
CA LEU A 29 -16.16 2.18 9.98
C LEU A 29 -15.09 1.09 9.89
N ARG A 30 -14.88 0.57 8.68
CA ARG A 30 -13.82 -0.40 8.45
C ARG A 30 -12.56 0.44 8.54
N ASP A 31 -11.72 0.11 9.50
CA ASP A 31 -10.41 0.73 9.62
C ASP A 31 -9.66 0.38 8.33
N ASN A 32 -9.22 1.38 7.57
CA ASN A 32 -8.55 1.19 6.29
C ASN A 32 -7.30 2.06 6.26
N VAL A 33 -6.19 1.47 5.81
CA VAL A 33 -4.97 2.20 5.52
C VAL A 33 -4.78 2.17 4.02
N THR A 34 -4.55 3.33 3.42
CA THR A 34 -4.29 3.43 1.99
C THR A 34 -2.81 3.76 1.80
N ILE A 35 -2.11 2.90 1.06
CA ILE A 35 -0.69 3.07 0.76
C ILE A 35 -0.55 3.39 -0.72
N GLY A 36 0.21 4.44 -1.04
CA GLY A 36 0.42 4.89 -2.41
C GLY A 36 1.89 5.13 -2.72
N VAL A 37 2.31 4.73 -3.92
CA VAL A 37 3.64 4.95 -4.48
C VAL A 37 3.47 5.68 -5.81
N HIS A 38 3.83 6.96 -5.83
CA HIS A 38 3.66 7.80 -7.02
C HIS A 38 4.91 7.79 -7.89
N GLU A 39 6.03 8.25 -7.33
CA GLU A 39 7.28 8.46 -8.05
C GLU A 39 8.47 7.95 -7.23
N LEU A 40 9.51 7.49 -7.91
CA LEU A 40 10.83 7.20 -7.35
C LEU A 40 11.88 7.94 -8.18
N VAL A 41 12.90 8.48 -7.52
CA VAL A 41 14.07 9.07 -8.16
C VAL A 41 15.31 8.48 -7.52
N LEU A 42 16.17 7.87 -8.34
CA LEU A 42 17.45 7.31 -7.89
C LEU A 42 18.57 8.27 -8.29
N ASN A 43 19.41 8.66 -7.33
CA ASN A 43 20.54 9.55 -7.57
C ASN A 43 21.70 8.82 -8.28
N ASP A 44 22.59 9.58 -8.92
CA ASP A 44 23.74 9.08 -9.67
C ASP A 44 24.76 8.25 -8.87
N ARG A 45 24.69 8.29 -7.53
CA ARG A 45 25.53 7.49 -6.64
C ARG A 45 24.97 6.08 -6.43
N CYS A 46 23.75 5.81 -6.89
CA CYS A 46 23.13 4.50 -6.74
C CYS A 46 23.90 3.45 -7.58
N PRO A 47 24.46 2.38 -6.97
CA PRO A 47 25.29 1.41 -7.68
C PRO A 47 24.57 0.69 -8.83
N ILE A 48 23.24 0.67 -8.83
CA ILE A 48 22.40 -0.04 -9.81
C ILE A 48 22.61 0.44 -11.25
N PHE A 49 23.05 1.68 -11.44
CA PHE A 49 23.35 2.22 -12.77
C PHE A 49 24.59 1.61 -13.40
N HIS A 50 25.46 0.99 -12.60
CA HIS A 50 26.64 0.26 -13.07
C HIS A 50 26.43 -1.26 -13.09
N ASP A 51 25.28 -1.74 -12.60
CA ASP A 51 24.96 -3.16 -12.57
C ASP A 51 24.22 -3.61 -13.83
N ALA A 52 24.89 -4.41 -14.66
CA ALA A 52 24.30 -5.02 -15.87
C ALA A 52 23.35 -6.20 -15.56
N ASN A 53 23.22 -6.58 -14.29
CA ASN A 53 22.33 -7.63 -13.82
C ASN A 53 21.02 -7.10 -13.25
N CYS A 54 20.75 -5.79 -13.34
CA CYS A 54 19.45 -5.21 -13.07
C CYS A 54 18.93 -4.48 -14.30
N GLU A 55 17.76 -4.89 -14.78
CA GLU A 55 17.09 -4.32 -15.94
C GLU A 55 15.87 -3.48 -15.54
N LYS A 56 15.13 -3.91 -14.52
CA LYS A 56 13.92 -3.24 -14.07
C LYS A 56 13.95 -2.98 -12.58
N VAL A 57 13.10 -2.06 -12.14
CA VAL A 57 12.91 -1.73 -10.73
C VAL A 57 11.44 -1.74 -10.37
N PHE A 58 11.12 -2.22 -9.19
CA PHE A 58 9.79 -2.13 -8.59
C PHE A 58 9.92 -1.81 -7.10
N ILE A 59 8.80 -1.50 -6.45
CA ILE A 59 8.78 -1.19 -5.02
C ILE A 59 7.91 -2.21 -4.31
N SER A 60 8.46 -2.83 -3.28
CA SER A 60 7.74 -3.64 -2.30
C SER A 60 7.55 -2.86 -1.00
N VAL A 61 6.45 -3.10 -0.31
CA VAL A 61 6.09 -2.39 0.92
C VAL A 61 5.89 -3.40 2.05
N GLU A 62 6.67 -3.24 3.11
CA GLU A 62 6.52 -4.03 4.33
C GLU A 62 5.45 -3.37 5.25
N PHE A 63 4.25 -3.96 5.31
CA PHE A 63 3.15 -3.46 6.16
C PHE A 63 2.34 -4.60 6.81
N LEU A 64 2.26 -4.59 8.15
CA LEU A 64 1.39 -5.45 8.99
C LEU A 64 1.34 -6.95 8.64
N ASN A 65 2.42 -7.53 8.10
CA ASN A 65 2.47 -8.91 7.61
C ASN A 65 1.28 -9.25 6.70
N TYR A 66 0.91 -8.31 5.82
CA TYR A 66 -0.16 -8.51 4.87
C TYR A 66 0.09 -9.79 4.04
N THR A 67 -0.91 -10.67 3.96
CA THR A 67 -0.80 -11.96 3.26
C THR A 67 -0.67 -11.81 1.75
N GLU A 68 -1.14 -10.70 1.20
CA GLU A 68 -0.85 -10.30 -0.18
C GLU A 68 0.46 -9.51 -0.19
N GLU A 69 1.36 -9.88 -1.11
CA GLU A 69 2.56 -9.10 -1.40
C GLU A 69 2.15 -7.68 -1.79
N LEU A 70 2.60 -6.70 -1.01
CA LEU A 70 2.26 -5.30 -1.21
C LEU A 70 3.34 -4.66 -2.08
N GLU A 71 3.32 -5.00 -3.36
CA GLU A 71 4.27 -4.48 -4.35
C GLU A 71 3.59 -3.75 -5.50
N THR A 72 4.35 -2.90 -6.18
CA THR A 72 3.89 -2.24 -7.40
C THR A 72 3.65 -3.29 -8.48
N PRO A 73 2.50 -3.29 -9.17
CA PRO A 73 2.09 -4.38 -10.07
C PRO A 73 2.93 -4.51 -11.35
N CYS A 74 3.77 -3.52 -11.66
CA CYS A 74 4.62 -3.52 -12.84
C CYS A 74 6.01 -2.99 -12.48
N SER A 75 7.03 -3.76 -12.81
CA SER A 75 8.41 -3.30 -12.82
C SER A 75 8.64 -2.34 -13.99
N LEU A 76 9.37 -1.26 -13.72
CA LEU A 76 9.70 -0.24 -14.70
C LEU A 76 11.14 -0.43 -15.17
N GLN A 77 11.37 -0.23 -16.47
CA GLN A 77 12.70 -0.28 -17.07
C GLN A 77 13.65 0.71 -16.38
N LYS A 78 14.87 0.27 -16.09
CA LYS A 78 15.91 1.10 -15.47
C LYS A 78 16.21 2.29 -16.39
N CYS A 79 15.97 3.49 -15.87
CA CYS A 79 16.21 4.76 -16.54
C CYS A 79 17.60 5.32 -16.19
N ASP A 80 17.97 6.47 -16.76
CA ASP A 80 19.17 7.21 -16.35
C ASP A 80 19.05 7.77 -14.91
N PRO A 81 20.18 8.10 -14.25
CA PRO A 81 20.17 8.77 -12.96
C PRO A 81 19.34 10.05 -12.93
N ASN A 82 18.71 10.30 -11.77
CA ASN A 82 17.85 11.47 -11.53
C ASN A 82 16.62 11.57 -12.44
N VAL A 83 16.30 10.52 -13.20
CA VAL A 83 15.04 10.38 -13.94
C VAL A 83 13.98 9.75 -13.04
N LYS A 84 12.73 10.20 -13.21
CA LYS A 84 11.59 9.74 -12.43
C LYS A 84 11.06 8.40 -12.95
N TYR A 85 10.91 7.44 -12.05
CA TYR A 85 10.08 6.26 -12.23
C TYR A 85 8.66 6.60 -11.77
N SER A 86 7.65 6.45 -12.63
CA SER A 86 6.26 6.78 -12.31
C SER A 86 5.43 5.51 -12.14
N PHE A 87 5.16 5.12 -10.89
CA PHE A 87 4.38 3.92 -10.59
C PHE A 87 2.88 4.19 -10.52
N ASN A 88 2.48 5.33 -9.94
CA ASN A 88 1.06 5.69 -9.72
C ASN A 88 0.23 4.55 -9.12
N PHE A 89 0.84 3.84 -8.18
CA PHE A 89 0.25 2.71 -7.49
C PHE A 89 -0.46 3.19 -6.23
N GLN A 90 -1.63 2.61 -5.95
CA GLN A 90 -2.34 2.79 -4.70
C GLN A 90 -3.03 1.49 -4.34
N LYS A 91 -2.95 1.10 -3.07
CA LYS A 91 -3.61 -0.07 -2.53
C LYS A 91 -4.32 0.28 -1.23
N ASP A 92 -5.56 -0.17 -1.13
CA ASP A 92 -6.31 -0.15 0.12
C ASP A 92 -6.00 -1.43 0.92
N CYS A 93 -5.58 -1.23 2.16
CA CYS A 93 -5.26 -2.25 3.13
C CYS A 93 -6.31 -2.22 4.25
N PRO A 94 -7.46 -2.89 4.06
CA PRO A 94 -8.51 -2.92 5.06
C PRO A 94 -8.14 -3.77 6.28
N ILE A 95 -8.32 -3.21 7.47
CA ILE A 95 -8.02 -3.81 8.77
C ILE A 95 -9.33 -4.37 9.35
N ASN A 96 -9.70 -5.57 8.90
CA ASN A 96 -11.01 -6.16 9.15
C ASN A 96 -11.02 -7.22 10.25
N ASP A 97 -9.94 -7.99 10.35
CA ASP A 97 -9.84 -9.12 11.27
C ASP A 97 -9.07 -8.78 12.56
N LYS A 98 -9.10 -9.71 13.52
CA LYS A 98 -8.47 -9.54 14.82
C LYS A 98 -6.94 -9.57 14.72
N GLU A 99 -6.40 -10.32 13.77
CA GLU A 99 -4.97 -10.51 13.60
C GLU A 99 -4.32 -9.23 13.07
N GLN A 100 -4.89 -8.63 12.01
CA GLN A 100 -4.46 -7.34 11.48
C GLN A 100 -4.52 -6.23 12.53
N ARG A 101 -5.56 -6.23 13.38
CA ARG A 101 -5.67 -5.29 14.51
C ARG A 101 -4.60 -5.53 15.57
N GLN A 102 -4.23 -6.78 15.82
CA GLN A 102 -3.14 -7.12 16.72
C GLN A 102 -1.80 -6.68 16.14
N HIS A 103 -1.52 -6.96 14.86
CA HIS A 103 -0.32 -6.49 14.17
C HIS A 103 -0.22 -4.96 14.20
N LEU A 104 -1.34 -4.25 14.02
CA LEU A 104 -1.38 -2.79 14.16
C LEU A 104 -1.06 -2.35 15.60
N ALA A 105 -1.63 -3.01 16.60
CA ALA A 105 -1.33 -2.72 18.00
C ALA A 105 0.15 -2.98 18.33
N ASP A 106 0.73 -4.05 17.79
CA ASP A 106 2.15 -4.41 17.96
C ASP A 106 3.05 -3.40 17.25
N LEU A 107 2.66 -2.95 16.05
CA LEU A 107 3.33 -1.85 15.33
C LEU A 107 3.31 -0.56 16.17
N MET A 108 2.26 -0.33 16.96
CA MET A 108 2.14 0.81 17.87
C MET A 108 2.81 0.59 19.24
N GLY A 109 3.12 -0.65 19.59
CA GLY A 109 3.72 -1.05 20.87
C GLY A 109 5.13 -0.47 21.07
N PRO A 110 5.57 -0.28 22.32
CA PRO A 110 6.82 0.45 22.65
C PRO A 110 8.07 -0.15 22.01
N ASP A 111 8.10 -1.46 21.77
CA ASP A 111 9.27 -2.19 21.24
C ASP A 111 9.37 -2.17 19.71
N SER A 112 8.33 -1.69 19.01
CA SER A 112 8.36 -1.55 17.55
C SER A 112 8.98 -0.22 17.12
N SER A 113 9.66 -0.16 15.97
CA SER A 113 10.02 1.14 15.39
C SER A 113 8.79 1.90 14.88
N GLY A 114 7.72 1.16 14.53
CA GLY A 114 6.51 1.72 13.94
C GLY A 114 6.67 2.10 12.48
N ASP A 115 7.72 1.62 11.79
CA ASP A 115 8.01 2.02 10.42
C ASP A 115 7.33 1.11 9.40
N ILE A 116 6.76 1.74 8.37
CA ILE A 116 6.37 1.12 7.11
C ILE A 116 7.56 1.30 6.17
N LYS A 117 8.09 0.21 5.62
CA LYS A 117 9.25 0.28 4.72
C LYS A 117 8.83 0.14 3.28
N PHE A 118 9.38 0.99 2.44
CA PHE A 118 9.29 0.93 0.99
C PHE A 118 10.66 0.48 0.50
N VAL A 119 10.74 -0.76 0.02
CA VAL A 119 11.98 -1.38 -0.46
C VAL A 119 12.00 -1.24 -1.99
N VAL A 120 13.05 -0.62 -2.50
CA VAL A 120 13.31 -0.55 -3.94
C VAL A 120 14.04 -1.82 -4.33
N ILE A 121 13.44 -2.60 -5.24
CA ILE A 121 13.95 -3.90 -5.65
C ILE A 121 14.37 -3.84 -7.12
N GLY A 122 15.56 -4.34 -7.39
CA GLY A 122 16.11 -4.54 -8.73
C GLY A 122 15.79 -5.93 -9.25
N GLU A 123 15.12 -5.99 -10.40
CA GLU A 123 14.80 -7.21 -11.12
C GLU A 123 15.86 -7.48 -12.20
N PRO A 124 16.37 -8.72 -12.30
CA PRO A 124 17.32 -9.09 -13.32
C PRO A 124 16.69 -9.16 -14.72
N PRO A 125 17.53 -9.18 -15.78
CA PRO A 125 17.05 -9.41 -17.14
C PRO A 125 16.28 -10.73 -17.27
N GLU A 126 15.21 -10.73 -18.07
CA GLU A 126 14.34 -11.91 -18.23
C GLU A 126 15.10 -13.12 -18.78
N ASN A 127 16.15 -12.92 -19.57
CA ASN A 127 17.00 -13.98 -20.09
C ASN A 127 18.00 -14.56 -19.08
N LYS A 128 18.07 -14.03 -17.86
CA LYS A 128 18.99 -14.47 -16.79
C LYS A 128 18.21 -15.02 -15.59
N HIS A 129 17.53 -16.15 -15.80
CA HIS A 129 16.69 -16.81 -14.78
C HIS A 129 17.44 -17.31 -13.53
N ASP A 130 18.77 -17.45 -13.59
CA ASP A 130 19.58 -17.90 -12.45
C ASP A 130 19.87 -16.79 -11.43
N LEU A 131 19.51 -15.53 -11.75
CA LEU A 131 19.70 -14.39 -10.88
C LEU A 131 18.43 -14.12 -10.07
N SER A 132 18.61 -13.81 -8.78
CA SER A 132 17.53 -13.34 -7.92
C SER A 132 17.38 -11.83 -7.99
N CYS A 133 16.20 -11.33 -7.63
CA CYS A 133 16.01 -9.92 -7.33
C CYS A 133 16.94 -9.47 -6.18
N VAL A 134 17.28 -8.18 -6.17
CA VAL A 134 18.17 -7.58 -5.17
C VAL A 134 17.57 -6.31 -4.58
N ASP A 135 17.71 -6.14 -3.27
CA ASP A 135 17.30 -4.91 -2.61
C ASP A 135 18.31 -3.81 -2.93
N ILE A 136 17.84 -2.73 -3.56
CA ILE A 136 18.66 -1.57 -3.96
C ILE A 136 18.76 -0.58 -2.80
N GLY A 137 17.69 -0.43 -2.03
CA GLY A 137 17.58 0.51 -0.93
C GLY A 137 16.18 0.53 -0.35
N TYR A 138 15.96 1.34 0.68
CA TYR A 138 14.65 1.48 1.30
C TYR A 138 14.43 2.90 1.83
N ALA A 139 13.17 3.29 1.93
CA ALA A 139 12.70 4.48 2.64
C ALA A 139 11.66 4.07 3.69
N CYS A 140 11.57 4.83 4.79
CA CYS A 140 10.69 4.49 5.91
C CYS A 140 9.69 5.60 6.23
N VAL A 141 8.46 5.21 6.56
CA VAL A 141 7.43 6.09 7.12
C VAL A 141 7.03 5.61 8.49
N ASN A 142 7.17 6.46 9.51
CA ASN A 142 6.80 6.10 10.87
C ASN A 142 5.29 6.23 11.10
N ALA A 143 4.56 5.11 11.01
CA ALA A 143 3.11 5.04 11.21
C ALA A 143 2.69 5.47 12.61
N LYS A 144 3.52 5.20 13.65
CA LYS A 144 3.24 5.67 15.01
C LYS A 144 3.09 7.18 15.08
N LYS A 145 4.03 7.91 14.47
CA LYS A 145 3.97 9.38 14.43
C LYS A 145 2.71 9.87 13.69
N LEU A 146 2.31 9.20 12.60
CA LEU A 146 1.12 9.57 11.86
C LEU A 146 -0.16 9.39 12.68
N LEU A 147 -0.29 8.23 13.34
CA LEU A 147 -1.44 7.92 14.17
C LEU A 147 -1.51 8.79 15.43
N CYS A 148 -0.38 9.01 16.12
CA CYS A 148 -0.33 9.87 17.30
C CYS A 148 -0.64 11.34 17.00
N ASN A 149 -0.27 11.82 15.81
CA ASN A 149 -0.52 13.19 15.40
C ASN A 149 -1.87 13.36 14.69
N GLU A 150 -2.59 12.28 14.43
CA GLU A 150 -3.82 12.26 13.61
C GLU A 150 -3.61 12.93 12.24
N THR A 151 -2.48 12.63 11.59
CA THR A 151 -2.08 13.23 10.30
C THR A 151 -1.83 12.20 9.22
N ASP A 152 -2.19 12.55 7.99
CA ASP A 152 -1.88 11.77 6.79
C ASP A 152 -0.66 12.34 6.04
N ILE A 153 0.03 11.46 5.31
CA ILE A 153 1.03 11.87 4.31
C ILE A 153 0.39 11.79 2.93
N VAL A 154 0.24 12.94 2.27
CA VAL A 154 -0.26 13.01 0.89
C VAL A 154 0.85 13.53 -0.02
N LYS A 155 1.28 12.72 -0.99
CA LYS A 155 2.26 13.08 -2.03
C LYS A 155 3.52 13.78 -1.49
N LYS A 156 4.12 13.20 -0.46
CA LYS A 156 5.36 13.70 0.16
C LYS A 156 6.53 12.80 -0.20
N ASN A 157 7.68 13.40 -0.46
CA ASN A 157 8.93 12.67 -0.64
C ASN A 157 9.42 12.11 0.71
N ILE A 158 9.95 10.90 0.65
CA ILE A 158 10.59 10.19 1.74
C ILE A 158 11.95 9.71 1.23
N ASP A 159 12.95 9.72 2.09
CA ASP A 159 14.34 9.35 1.80
C ASP A 159 14.72 8.04 2.50
#